data_AF-A0A392N2N1-F1
#
_entry.id   AF-A0A392N2N1-F1
#
_cell.length_a   1.000
_cell.length_b   1.000
_cell.length_c   1.000
_cell.angle_alpha   90.00
_cell.angle_beta   90.00
_cell.angle_gamma   90.00
#
_symmetry.space_group_name_H-M   'P 1'
#
loop_
_entity.id
_entity.type
_entity.pdbx_description
1 polymer ?
#
loop_
_entity_poly.entity_id
_entity_poly.type
_entity_poly.pdbx_seq_one_letter_code
_entity_poly.pdbx_strand_id
1 'polypeptide(L)'
;MGELKKLVEEGKIKYIGLSEASPDTIRRAHAVHPITAVQMEWSLWTREIEQDIVPLCRELGIGIVPYSPLGRGFFAGKAVTESIPSNSFLVWT
;
A
#
# COMPACT_ATOMS: atom_id res chain seq x y z
N MET A 1 -18.11 10.86 -1.32
CA MET A 1 -17.25 11.73 -0.48
C MET A 1 -18.01 12.69 0.42
N GLY A 2 -19.00 13.44 -0.08
CA GLY A 2 -19.75 14.38 0.78
C GLY A 2 -20.41 13.73 2.01
N GLU A 3 -20.93 12.51 1.87
CA GLU A 3 -21.53 11.80 3.01
C GLU A 3 -20.49 11.40 4.08
N LEU A 4 -19.32 10.91 3.67
CA LEU A 4 -18.24 10.59 4.61
C LEU A 4 -17.74 11.85 5.34
N LYS A 5 -17.69 13.00 4.66
CA LYS A 5 -17.38 14.29 5.30
C LYS A 5 -18.38 14.63 6.41
N LYS A 6 -19.69 14.46 6.17
CA LYS A 6 -20.71 14.68 7.21
C LYS A 6 -20.50 13.74 8.40
N LEU A 7 -20.18 12.47 8.15
CA LEU A 7 -19.91 11.52 9.24
C LEU A 7 -18.69 11.92 10.09
N VAL A 8 -17.69 12.59 9.49
CA VAL A 8 -16.58 13.21 10.24
C VAL A 8 -17.07 14.40 11.07
N GLU A 9 -17.85 15.30 10.47
CA GLU A 9 -18.41 16.49 11.13
C GLU A 9 -19.36 16.13 12.29
N GLU A 10 -20.14 15.06 12.13
CA GLU A 10 -21.01 14.48 13.16
C GLU A 10 -20.22 13.70 14.24
N GLY A 11 -18.91 13.50 14.06
CA GLY A 11 -18.06 12.76 14.99
C GLY A 11 -18.26 11.24 14.99
N LYS A 12 -18.99 10.69 14.02
CA LYS A 12 -19.24 9.25 13.89
C LYS A 12 -18.02 8.48 13.41
N ILE A 13 -17.20 9.12 12.58
CA ILE A 13 -15.89 8.61 12.16
C ILE A 13 -14.85 9.71 12.37
N LYS A 14 -13.59 9.31 12.62
CA LYS A 14 -12.50 10.28 12.83
C LYS A 14 -11.80 10.67 11.52
N TYR A 15 -11.68 9.71 10.61
CA TYR A 15 -10.82 9.80 9.43
C TYR A 15 -11.45 9.08 8.25
N ILE A 16 -11.01 9.45 7.05
CA ILE A 16 -11.45 8.83 5.79
C ILE A 16 -10.24 8.14 5.15
N GLY A 17 -10.42 6.87 4.78
CA GLY A 17 -9.47 6.12 3.96
C GLY A 17 -10.09 5.71 2.62
N LEU A 18 -9.23 5.45 1.64
CA LEU A 18 -9.59 4.82 0.37
C LEU A 18 -8.83 3.50 0.21
N SER A 19 -9.31 2.64 -0.68
CA SER A 19 -8.63 1.40 -1.05
C SER A 19 -8.70 1.23 -2.56
N GLU A 20 -7.61 0.77 -3.18
CA GLU A 20 -7.52 0.50 -4.63
C GLU A 20 -7.94 1.68 -5.51
N ALA A 21 -7.67 2.89 -5.05
CA ALA A 21 -8.09 4.11 -5.72
C ALA A 21 -7.05 4.58 -6.73
N SER A 22 -7.50 4.92 -7.94
CA SER A 22 -6.64 5.55 -8.95
C SER A 22 -6.16 6.95 -8.52
N PRO A 23 -5.07 7.47 -9.11
CA PRO A 23 -4.59 8.83 -8.84
C PRO A 23 -5.67 9.92 -9.00
N ASP A 24 -6.48 9.83 -10.05
CA ASP A 24 -7.62 10.75 -10.29
C ASP A 24 -8.65 10.69 -9.16
N THR A 25 -9.02 9.48 -8.75
CA THR A 25 -9.98 9.27 -7.65
C THR A 25 -9.45 9.85 -6.35
N ILE A 26 -8.17 9.64 -6.04
CA ILE A 26 -7.52 10.20 -4.85
C ILE A 26 -7.57 11.74 -4.89
N ARG A 27 -7.15 12.37 -5.99
CA ARG A 27 -7.17 13.84 -6.12
C ARG A 27 -8.57 14.42 -5.94
N ARG A 28 -9.57 13.86 -6.62
CA ARG A 28 -10.97 14.32 -6.51
C ARG A 28 -11.54 14.10 -5.11
N ALA A 29 -11.22 12.99 -4.47
CA ALA A 29 -11.70 12.72 -3.12
C ALA A 29 -11.06 13.65 -2.08
N HIS A 30 -9.74 13.83 -2.17
CA HIS A 30 -8.96 14.70 -1.27
C HIS A 30 -9.37 16.18 -1.40
N ALA A 31 -9.79 16.63 -2.58
CA ALA A 31 -10.35 17.96 -2.79
C ALA A 31 -11.66 18.22 -2.03
N VAL A 32 -12.44 17.17 -1.70
CA VAL A 32 -13.71 17.30 -0.95
C VAL A 32 -13.48 17.26 0.56
N HIS A 33 -12.63 16.34 1.03
CA HIS A 33 -12.22 16.21 2.43
C HIS A 33 -10.86 15.49 2.49
N PRO A 34 -9.94 15.86 3.39
CA PRO A 34 -8.62 15.23 3.48
C PRO A 34 -8.71 13.70 3.63
N ILE A 35 -8.05 12.98 2.72
CA ILE A 35 -7.88 11.53 2.82
C ILE A 35 -6.71 11.25 3.74
N THR A 36 -6.94 10.47 4.79
CA THR A 36 -5.91 10.14 5.79
C THR A 36 -5.01 9.00 5.31
N ALA A 37 -5.58 8.00 4.65
CA ALA A 37 -4.83 6.84 4.18
C ALA A 37 -5.39 6.27 2.88
N VAL A 38 -4.50 5.70 2.05
CA VAL A 38 -4.87 4.83 0.93
C VAL A 38 -4.27 3.45 1.18
N GLN A 39 -5.10 2.42 1.08
CA GLN A 39 -4.68 1.03 1.14
C GLN A 39 -4.44 0.49 -0.28
N MET A 40 -3.26 -0.08 -0.53
CA MET A 40 -2.83 -0.61 -1.82
C MET A 40 -2.02 -1.90 -1.65
N GLU A 41 -1.94 -2.73 -2.70
CA GLU A 41 -0.96 -3.82 -2.72
C GLU A 41 0.43 -3.21 -2.86
N TRP A 42 1.31 -3.51 -1.91
CA TRP A 42 2.70 -3.09 -2.00
C TRP A 42 3.61 -4.05 -1.23
N SER A 43 4.54 -4.66 -1.96
CA SER A 43 5.50 -5.64 -1.44
C SER A 43 6.79 -5.63 -2.26
N LEU A 44 7.73 -6.53 -1.97
CA LEU A 44 8.90 -6.71 -2.84
C LEU A 44 8.53 -7.23 -4.25
N TRP A 45 7.38 -7.89 -4.41
CA TRP A 45 6.89 -8.43 -5.70
C TRP A 45 5.95 -7.49 -6.45
N THR A 46 5.24 -6.63 -5.73
CA THR A 46 4.19 -5.75 -6.29
C THR A 46 4.58 -4.31 -5.97
N ARG A 47 5.03 -3.55 -6.98
CA ARG A 47 5.66 -2.22 -6.83
C ARG A 47 5.12 -1.17 -7.79
N GLU A 48 4.04 -1.48 -8.50
CA GLU A 48 3.41 -0.66 -9.54
C GLU A 48 3.03 0.72 -9.00
N ILE A 49 2.57 0.79 -7.75
CA ILE A 49 2.12 2.02 -7.09
C ILE A 49 3.23 3.05 -6.88
N GLU A 50 4.51 2.68 -7.05
CA GLU A 50 5.64 3.57 -6.84
C GLU A 50 5.77 4.65 -7.92
N GLN A 51 5.19 4.43 -9.11
CA GLN A 51 5.26 5.39 -10.19
C GLN A 51 4.29 6.57 -10.01
N ASP A 52 3.10 6.33 -9.44
CA ASP A 52 2.00 7.28 -9.45
C ASP A 52 1.38 7.54 -8.07
N ILE A 53 1.03 6.49 -7.32
CA ILE A 53 0.36 6.61 -6.02
C ILE A 53 1.32 7.07 -4.94
N VAL A 54 2.53 6.52 -4.84
CA VAL A 54 3.50 6.89 -3.80
C VAL A 54 3.89 8.37 -3.88
N PRO A 55 4.25 8.94 -5.05
CA PRO A 55 4.51 10.37 -5.18
C PRO A 55 3.28 11.22 -4.85
N LEU A 56 2.10 10.82 -5.31
CA LEU A 56 0.85 11.53 -5.05
C LEU A 56 0.51 11.58 -3.55
N CYS A 57 0.59 10.44 -2.86
CA CYS A 57 0.33 10.36 -1.43
C CYS A 57 1.33 11.22 -0.64
N ARG A 58 2.60 11.27 -1.05
CA ARG A 58 3.60 12.19 -0.46
C ARG A 58 3.26 13.66 -0.71
N GLU A 59 2.89 14.02 -1.94
CA GLU A 59 2.47 15.38 -2.33
C GLU A 59 1.29 15.87 -1.47
N LEU A 60 0.29 15.02 -1.26
CA LEU A 60 -0.95 15.37 -0.56
C LEU A 60 -0.91 15.08 0.96
N GLY A 61 0.19 14.57 1.50
CA GLY A 61 0.30 14.22 2.92
C GLY A 61 -0.59 13.05 3.37
N ILE A 62 -0.83 12.09 2.47
CA ILE A 62 -1.69 10.91 2.70
C ILE A 62 -0.82 9.71 3.12
N GLY A 63 -1.25 8.98 4.15
CA GLY A 63 -0.60 7.73 4.56
C GLY A 63 -0.83 6.58 3.57
N ILE A 64 0.12 5.66 3.45
CA ILE A 64 -0.03 4.43 2.65
C ILE A 64 -0.11 3.25 3.61
N VAL A 65 -1.13 2.40 3.44
CA VAL A 65 -1.32 1.17 4.22
C VAL A 65 -1.17 -0.03 3.29
N PRO A 66 0.00 -0.68 3.25
CA PRO A 66 0.21 -1.83 2.38
C PRO A 66 -0.63 -3.02 2.83
N TYR A 67 -1.36 -3.65 1.91
CA TYR A 67 -1.83 -5.02 2.10
C TYR A 67 -0.93 -5.99 1.34
N SER A 68 -0.99 -7.27 1.75
CA SER A 68 -0.11 -8.34 1.26
C SER A 68 1.40 -7.98 1.25
N PRO A 69 1.94 -7.29 2.27
CA PRO A 69 3.33 -6.82 2.26
C PRO A 69 4.36 -7.96 2.21
N LEU A 70 3.98 -9.17 2.65
CA LEU A 70 4.80 -10.38 2.59
C LEU A 70 4.68 -11.15 1.27
N GLY A 71 4.24 -10.49 0.18
CA GLY A 71 4.05 -11.15 -1.13
C GLY A 71 3.09 -12.34 -1.03
N ARG A 72 1.96 -12.13 -0.34
CA ARG A 72 0.94 -13.18 -0.07
C ARG A 72 1.51 -14.43 0.62
N GLY A 73 2.53 -14.25 1.45
CA GLY A 73 3.19 -15.32 2.22
C GLY A 73 4.48 -15.85 1.59
N PHE A 74 4.80 -15.43 0.35
CA PHE A 74 6.03 -15.83 -0.33
C PHE A 74 7.28 -15.32 0.38
N PHE A 75 7.26 -14.08 0.87
CA PHE A 75 8.38 -13.48 1.61
C PHE A 75 8.53 -14.04 3.03
N ALA A 76 7.55 -14.78 3.55
CA ALA A 76 7.62 -15.38 4.87
C ALA A 76 8.35 -16.74 4.89
N GLY A 77 9.05 -17.11 3.82
CA GLY A 77 9.91 -18.29 3.74
C GLY A 77 9.21 -19.63 3.55
N LYS A 78 7.87 -19.67 3.45
CA LYS A 78 7.11 -20.92 3.29
C LYS A 78 7.02 -21.43 1.84
N ALA A 79 7.14 -20.54 0.86
CA ALA A 79 7.03 -20.87 -0.55
C ALA A 79 8.38 -21.12 -1.23
N VAL A 80 9.48 -20.64 -0.65
CA VAL A 80 10.85 -20.83 -1.15
C VAL A 80 11.58 -21.75 -0.20
N THR A 81 11.43 -23.05 -0.38
CA THR A 81 12.44 -24.00 0.08
C THR A 81 13.55 -24.01 -0.96
N GLU A 82 14.60 -23.24 -0.76
CA GLU A 82 15.84 -23.48 -1.51
C GLU A 82 16.35 -24.87 -1.11
N SER A 83 16.36 -25.82 -2.04
CA SER A 83 17.19 -27.01 -1.90
C SER A 83 18.61 -26.61 -2.31
N ILE A 84 19.44 -26.25 -1.34
CA ILE A 84 20.89 -26.21 -1.55
C ILE A 84 21.34 -27.67 -1.76
N PRO A 85 21.93 -28.03 -2.92
CA PRO A 85 22.49 -29.35 -3.11
C PRO A 85 23.54 -29.63 -2.03
N SER A 86 23.54 -30.82 -1.43
CA SER A 86 24.45 -31.20 -0.34
C SER A 86 25.94 -31.03 -0.66
N ASN A 87 26.29 -30.86 -1.95
CA ASN A 87 27.64 -30.65 -2.46
C ASN A 87 27.97 -29.19 -2.81
N SER A 88 27.23 -28.22 -2.28
CA SER A 88 27.52 -26.81 -2.51
C SER A 88 28.71 -26.36 -1.66
N PHE A 89 29.89 -26.24 -2.28
CA PHE A 89 31.06 -25.64 -1.66
C PHE A 89 31.08 -24.13 -1.93
N LEU A 90 31.34 -23.33 -0.89
CA LEU A 90 31.63 -21.92 -1.04
C LEU A 90 32.96 -21.76 -1.77
N VAL A 91 32.88 -21.40 -3.06
CA VAL A 91 34.06 -21.03 -3.83
C VAL A 91 34.35 -19.56 -3.56
N TRP A 92 35.41 -19.28 -2.81
CA TRP A 92 35.95 -17.94 -2.66
C TRP A 92 37.06 -17.78 -3.70
N THR A 93 36.77 -17.06 -4.78
CA THR A 93 37.75 -16.52 -5.73
C THR A 93 37.37 -15.10 -6.09
#